data_AF-A0A9W4TRD6-F1
#
_entry.id   AF-A0A9W4TRD6-F1
#
_cell.length_a   1.000
_cell.length_b   1.000
_cell.length_c   1.000
_cell.angle_alpha   90.00
_cell.angle_beta   90.00
_cell.angle_gamma   90.00
#
_symmetry.space_group_name_H-M   'P 1'
#
loop_
_entity.id
_entity.type
_entity.pdbx_description
1 polymer ?
#
loop_
_entity_poly.entity_id
_entity_poly.type
_entity_poly.pdbx_seq_one_letter_code
_entity_poly.pdbx_strand_id
1 'polypeptide(L)'
;MGKAKRKAQPRYPQIVQEHGLQEQWNSRRLEVVEGQDEENPTRTVERLRVKETYNSLKMITDYQKKLALRYALLVERADGATPDTFANVNLCSVRRNIWEPTHAQFMAYESLLKIRKSVGSYMSDILDLIIMKNMDCAQIAECKGFSAYYVAGVVMSAFIKLEEAFEEVDNVIAR
;
A
#
# COMPACT_ATOMS: atom_id res chain seq x y z
N MET A 1 -28.90 15.14 -34.34
CA MET A 1 -28.61 15.55 -32.95
C MET A 1 -28.43 14.31 -32.08
N GLY A 2 -27.20 13.90 -31.80
CA GLY A 2 -26.91 12.74 -30.94
C GLY A 2 -27.09 13.10 -29.47
N LYS A 3 -28.03 12.46 -28.78
CA LYS A 3 -28.22 12.64 -27.33
C LYS A 3 -27.01 12.07 -26.59
N ALA A 4 -26.26 12.93 -25.90
CA ALA A 4 -25.21 12.50 -24.98
C ALA A 4 -25.84 11.62 -23.89
N LYS A 5 -25.49 10.33 -23.88
CA LYS A 5 -25.87 9.41 -22.79
C LYS A 5 -25.26 9.97 -21.50
N ARG A 6 -26.11 10.41 -20.55
CA ARG A 6 -25.68 10.74 -19.18
C ARG A 6 -24.95 9.52 -18.63
N LYS A 7 -23.65 9.62 -18.38
CA LYS A 7 -22.89 8.57 -17.70
C LYS A 7 -23.52 8.40 -16.31
N ALA A 8 -24.00 7.19 -16.01
CA ALA A 8 -24.51 6.87 -14.69
C ALA A 8 -23.39 7.14 -13.66
N GLN A 9 -23.71 7.85 -12.59
CA GLN A 9 -22.74 8.04 -11.51
C GLN A 9 -22.39 6.66 -10.92
N PRO A 10 -21.10 6.35 -10.73
CA PRO A 10 -20.69 5.09 -10.14
C PRO A 10 -21.27 4.98 -8.72
N ARG A 11 -21.98 3.89 -8.45
CA ARG A 11 -22.56 3.62 -7.13
C ARG A 11 -21.46 3.01 -6.25
N TYR A 12 -20.97 3.79 -5.29
CA TYR A 12 -19.95 3.35 -4.34
C TYR A 12 -20.57 2.45 -3.25
N PRO A 13 -19.84 1.47 -2.69
CA PRO A 13 -20.26 0.77 -1.47
C PRO A 13 -20.56 1.77 -0.35
N GLN A 14 -21.52 1.43 0.52
CA GLN A 14 -21.95 2.34 1.59
C GLN A 14 -20.80 2.76 2.51
N ILE A 15 -19.98 1.80 2.93
CA ILE A 15 -18.78 2.04 3.75
C ILE A 15 -17.76 2.98 3.07
N VAL A 16 -17.65 2.97 1.73
CA VAL A 16 -16.78 3.90 0.99
C VAL A 16 -17.34 5.30 0.98
N GLN A 17 -18.67 5.44 0.86
CA GLN A 17 -19.35 6.74 0.88
C GLN A 17 -19.30 7.37 2.27
N GLU A 18 -19.57 6.59 3.32
CA GLU A 18 -19.57 7.03 4.71
C GLU A 18 -18.20 7.57 5.14
N HIS A 19 -17.12 6.97 4.65
CA HIS A 19 -15.75 7.36 4.99
C HIS A 19 -15.07 8.30 3.99
N GLY A 20 -15.75 8.72 2.91
CA GLY A 20 -15.17 9.65 1.93
C GLY A 20 -13.98 9.06 1.15
N LEU A 21 -13.96 7.74 0.94
CA LEU A 21 -12.84 7.00 0.33
C LEU A 21 -13.02 6.75 -1.17
N GLN A 22 -13.83 7.58 -1.85
CA GLN A 22 -14.19 7.36 -3.25
C GLN A 22 -12.97 7.43 -4.18
N GLU A 23 -11.98 8.29 -3.91
CA GLU A 23 -10.76 8.38 -4.71
C GLU A 23 -9.91 7.10 -4.58
N GLN A 24 -9.71 6.61 -3.36
CA GLN A 24 -8.99 5.37 -3.08
C GLN A 24 -9.72 4.17 -3.69
N TRP A 25 -11.05 4.13 -3.61
CA TRP A 25 -11.87 3.13 -4.26
C TRP A 25 -11.76 3.16 -5.80
N ASN A 26 -11.86 4.35 -6.40
CA ASN A 26 -11.69 4.54 -7.84
C ASN A 26 -10.29 4.10 -8.32
N SER A 27 -9.27 4.32 -7.49
CA SER A 27 -7.90 3.87 -7.75
C SER A 27 -7.67 2.36 -7.53
N ARG A 28 -8.72 1.60 -7.19
CA ARG A 28 -8.69 0.15 -6.91
C ARG A 28 -7.70 -0.24 -5.80
N ARG A 29 -7.43 0.69 -4.87
CA ARG A 29 -6.59 0.45 -3.69
C ARG A 29 -7.35 -0.21 -2.56
N LEU A 30 -8.68 -0.20 -2.60
CA LEU A 30 -9.53 -0.74 -1.56
C LEU A 30 -10.35 -1.93 -2.06
N GLU A 31 -10.60 -2.87 -1.18
CA GLU A 31 -11.57 -3.95 -1.34
C GLU A 31 -12.48 -4.04 -0.12
N VAL A 32 -13.71 -4.47 -0.33
CA VAL A 32 -14.64 -4.81 0.75
C VAL A 32 -14.43 -6.28 1.07
N VAL A 33 -14.12 -6.57 2.33
CA VAL A 33 -13.91 -7.92 2.84
C VAL A 33 -14.90 -8.17 3.96
N GLU A 34 -15.57 -9.32 3.94
CA GLU A 34 -16.39 -9.78 5.05
C GLU A 34 -15.49 -10.39 6.13
N GLY A 35 -15.67 -9.96 7.38
CA GLY A 35 -14.94 -10.49 8.53
C GLY A 35 -15.81 -10.56 9.76
N GLN A 36 -15.40 -11.37 10.74
CA GLN A 36 -16.09 -11.37 12.04
C GLN A 36 -15.88 -10.05 12.76
N ASP A 37 -16.91 -9.57 13.45
CA ASP A 37 -16.82 -8.43 14.34
C ASP A 37 -15.93 -8.80 15.55
N GLU A 38 -14.94 -7.96 15.87
CA GLU A 38 -14.00 -8.22 16.98
C GLU A 38 -14.70 -8.10 18.33
N GLU A 39 -15.74 -7.26 18.42
CA GLU A 39 -16.54 -7.09 19.63
C GLU A 39 -17.64 -8.15 19.73
N ASN A 40 -18.06 -8.73 18.60
CA ASN A 40 -19.04 -9.80 18.55
C ASN A 40 -18.72 -10.86 17.48
N PRO A 41 -17.94 -11.90 17.81
CA PRO A 41 -17.46 -12.90 16.85
C PRO A 41 -18.56 -13.68 16.12
N THR A 42 -19.82 -13.63 16.60
CA THR A 42 -20.97 -14.28 15.96
C THR A 42 -21.56 -13.48 14.79
N ARG A 43 -21.14 -12.22 14.63
CA ARG A 43 -21.61 -11.31 13.58
C ARG A 43 -20.56 -11.14 12.49
N THR A 44 -20.98 -11.28 11.24
CA THR A 44 -20.17 -10.90 10.07
C THR A 44 -20.43 -9.43 9.74
N VAL A 45 -19.37 -8.66 9.53
CA VAL A 45 -19.40 -7.26 9.13
C VAL A 45 -18.57 -7.06 7.87
N GLU A 46 -19.03 -6.15 7.00
CA GLU A 46 -18.24 -5.67 5.87
C GLU A 46 -17.18 -4.70 6.38
N ARG A 47 -15.92 -4.93 6.00
CA ARG A 47 -14.79 -4.07 6.33
C ARG A 47 -14.11 -3.60 5.06
N LEU A 48 -13.62 -2.36 5.05
CA LEU A 48 -12.70 -1.90 4.00
C LEU A 48 -11.29 -2.34 4.34
N ARG A 49 -10.62 -2.95 3.37
CA ARG A 49 -9.19 -3.25 3.44
C ARG A 49 -8.47 -2.67 2.23
N VAL A 50 -7.19 -2.37 2.41
CA VAL A 50 -6.31 -2.12 1.28
C VAL A 50 -6.19 -3.42 0.50
N LYS A 51 -6.51 -3.37 -0.79
CA LYS A 51 -6.28 -4.49 -1.69
C LYS A 51 -4.77 -4.64 -1.83
N GLU A 52 -4.25 -5.80 -1.46
CA GLU A 52 -2.84 -6.12 -1.58
C GLU A 52 -2.65 -7.07 -2.76
N THR A 53 -2.38 -6.54 -3.95
CA THR A 53 -2.34 -7.36 -5.18
C THR A 53 -1.27 -8.45 -5.13
N TYR A 54 -0.19 -8.22 -4.37
CA TYR A 54 0.84 -9.22 -4.09
C TYR A 54 0.36 -10.40 -3.24
N ASN A 55 -0.77 -10.33 -2.53
CA ASN A 55 -1.31 -11.49 -1.79
C ASN A 55 -1.75 -12.64 -2.70
N SER A 56 -2.06 -12.34 -3.96
CA SER A 56 -2.35 -13.36 -4.97
C SER A 56 -1.11 -14.11 -5.44
N LEU A 57 0.09 -13.60 -5.15
CA LEU A 57 1.36 -14.19 -5.55
C LEU A 57 1.79 -15.26 -4.52
N LYS A 58 1.58 -16.53 -4.85
CA LYS A 58 1.94 -17.68 -4.00
C LYS A 58 3.43 -17.80 -3.67
N MET A 59 4.29 -17.08 -4.39
CA MET A 59 5.74 -17.07 -4.20
C MET A 59 6.22 -16.12 -3.10
N ILE A 60 5.34 -15.27 -2.57
CA ILE A 60 5.66 -14.30 -1.50
C ILE A 60 5.20 -14.86 -0.16
N THR A 61 6.13 -14.93 0.79
CA THR A 61 5.86 -15.50 2.13
C THR A 61 5.02 -14.55 2.99
N ASP A 62 4.37 -15.07 4.03
CA ASP A 62 3.63 -14.22 4.96
C ASP A 62 4.54 -13.25 5.74
N TYR A 63 5.80 -13.62 5.92
CA TYR A 63 6.81 -12.73 6.49
C TYR A 63 7.09 -11.54 5.55
N GLN A 64 7.33 -11.81 4.27
CA GLN A 64 7.54 -10.79 3.25
C GLN A 64 6.33 -9.86 3.06
N LYS A 65 5.10 -10.37 3.21
CA LYS A 65 3.88 -9.54 3.24
C LYS A 65 3.86 -8.58 4.43
N LYS A 66 4.24 -9.05 5.63
CA LYS A 66 4.37 -8.17 6.81
C LYS A 66 5.42 -7.08 6.61
N LEU A 67 6.51 -7.40 5.93
CA LEU A 67 7.56 -6.43 5.59
C LEU A 67 7.10 -5.42 4.54
N ALA A 68 6.33 -5.85 3.53
CA ALA A 68 5.71 -4.93 2.57
C ALA A 68 4.74 -3.97 3.24
N LEU A 69 3.96 -4.45 4.20
CA LEU A 69 3.11 -3.60 5.05
C LEU A 69 3.95 -2.58 5.85
N ARG A 70 5.03 -3.04 6.51
CA ARG A 70 5.96 -2.13 7.22
C ARG A 70 6.56 -1.09 6.27
N TYR A 71 6.92 -1.49 5.05
CA TYR A 71 7.45 -0.58 4.02
C TYR A 71 6.42 0.47 3.62
N ALA A 72 5.17 0.07 3.33
CA ALA A 72 4.10 0.98 2.99
C ALA A 72 3.85 2.03 4.07
N LEU A 73 3.79 1.58 5.33
CA LEU A 73 3.65 2.44 6.50
C LEU A 73 4.78 3.47 6.64
N LEU A 74 6.02 3.05 6.36
CA LEU A 74 7.18 3.96 6.38
C LEU A 74 7.08 5.01 5.27
N VAL A 75 6.69 4.62 4.05
CA VAL A 75 6.52 5.55 2.93
C VAL A 75 5.43 6.58 3.24
N GLU A 76 4.26 6.14 3.69
CA GLU A 76 3.14 7.04 4.06
C GLU A 76 3.53 8.00 5.18
N ARG A 77 4.21 7.49 6.22
CA ARG A 77 4.69 8.30 7.32
C ARG A 77 5.75 9.29 6.86
N ALA A 78 6.66 8.92 5.97
CA ALA A 78 7.68 9.81 5.44
C ALA A 78 7.09 10.95 4.57
N ASP A 79 6.07 10.66 3.76
CA ASP A 79 5.37 11.64 2.93
C ASP A 79 4.45 12.57 3.74
N GLY A 80 4.36 12.34 5.06
CA GLY A 80 3.50 13.07 5.97
C GLY A 80 2.00 12.84 5.73
N ALA A 81 1.68 11.82 4.93
CA ALA A 81 0.35 11.27 4.75
C ALA A 81 0.08 10.26 5.87
N THR A 82 -0.08 10.72 7.11
CA THR A 82 -0.87 9.99 8.12
C THR A 82 -1.23 10.96 9.25
N PRO A 83 -2.45 10.88 9.78
CA PRO A 83 -3.15 9.68 10.19
C PRO A 83 -4.05 9.22 9.03
N ASP A 84 -4.19 7.99 8.58
CA ASP A 84 -3.92 6.69 9.14
C ASP A 84 -4.56 5.77 8.08
N THR A 85 -3.80 5.21 7.13
CA THR A 85 -4.40 4.27 6.15
C THR A 85 -4.51 2.86 6.73
N PHE A 86 -3.76 2.60 7.82
CA PHE A 86 -3.67 1.32 8.51
C PHE A 86 -4.20 1.34 9.95
N ALA A 87 -4.39 2.49 10.58
CA ALA A 87 -5.32 2.62 11.69
C ALA A 87 -6.47 3.54 11.27
N ASN A 88 -7.64 3.39 11.88
CA ASN A 88 -8.78 4.30 11.77
C ASN A 88 -9.46 4.39 10.37
N VAL A 89 -10.44 3.52 10.09
CA VAL A 89 -11.83 3.76 10.56
C VAL A 89 -11.90 4.79 11.70
N ASN A 90 -11.58 6.06 11.42
CA ASN A 90 -12.10 7.27 12.06
C ASN A 90 -11.24 8.52 11.83
N LEU A 91 -11.94 9.52 11.28
CA LEU A 91 -11.85 10.97 11.56
C LEU A 91 -10.83 11.83 10.79
N CYS A 92 -11.44 12.60 9.87
CA CYS A 92 -11.24 14.03 9.62
C CYS A 92 -9.87 14.52 9.14
N SER A 93 -9.90 14.99 7.89
CA SER A 93 -8.88 15.78 7.20
C SER A 93 -8.10 16.75 8.10
N VAL A 94 -6.77 16.71 8.03
CA VAL A 94 -5.92 17.79 8.54
C VAL A 94 -5.19 18.42 7.37
N ARG A 95 -5.65 19.62 6.95
CA ARG A 95 -4.82 20.56 6.18
C ARG A 95 -3.61 20.91 7.04
N ARG A 96 -2.38 20.67 6.58
CA ARG A 96 -1.16 21.12 7.29
C ARG A 96 -0.37 22.13 6.44
N ASN A 97 -0.45 23.39 6.85
CA ASN A 97 0.39 24.52 6.41
C ASN A 97 1.59 24.70 7.36
N ILE A 98 2.36 23.62 7.64
CA ILE A 98 3.60 23.73 8.42
C ILE A 98 4.66 22.90 7.70
N TRP A 99 5.60 23.57 7.06
CA TRP A 99 6.72 23.00 6.29
C TRP A 99 7.87 22.62 7.24
N GLU A 100 7.62 21.80 8.26
CA GLU A 100 8.68 21.13 9.00
C GLU A 100 8.25 19.69 9.28
N PRO A 101 9.04 18.68 8.85
CA PRO A 101 8.70 17.30 9.14
C PRO A 101 8.79 17.08 10.66
N THR A 102 7.73 16.51 11.23
CA THR A 102 7.74 16.05 12.62
C THR A 102 8.89 15.06 12.84
N HIS A 103 9.39 14.93 14.07
CA HIS A 103 10.43 13.96 14.40
C HIS A 103 10.08 12.54 13.93
N ALA A 104 8.81 12.13 14.04
CA ALA A 104 8.34 10.84 13.53
C ALA A 104 8.45 10.68 12.00
N GLN A 105 8.17 11.76 11.25
CA GLN A 105 8.33 11.79 9.78
C GLN A 105 9.82 11.72 9.40
N PHE A 106 10.67 12.44 10.13
CA PHE A 106 12.12 12.38 9.94
C PHE A 106 12.68 10.96 10.17
N MET A 107 12.32 10.32 11.28
CA MET A 107 12.77 8.95 11.59
C MET A 107 12.27 7.94 10.55
N ALA A 108 11.03 8.10 10.05
CA ALA A 108 10.49 7.27 8.99
C ALA A 108 11.26 7.46 7.68
N TYR A 109 11.58 8.71 7.32
CA TYR A 109 12.36 9.05 6.13
C TYR A 109 13.78 8.48 6.20
N GLU A 110 14.47 8.59 7.34
CA GLU A 110 15.80 8.00 7.53
C GLU A 110 15.78 6.47 7.40
N SER A 111 14.76 5.82 7.99
CA SER A 111 14.58 4.37 7.89
C SER A 111 14.32 3.95 6.45
N LEU A 112 13.44 4.67 5.74
CA LEU A 112 13.12 4.44 4.34
C LEU A 112 14.33 4.64 3.44
N LEU A 113 15.16 5.65 3.70
CA LEU A 113 16.40 5.89 2.96
C LEU A 113 17.38 4.72 3.11
N LYS A 114 17.56 4.19 4.32
CA LYS A 114 18.41 3.02 4.56
C LYS A 114 17.91 1.80 3.79
N ILE A 115 16.60 1.53 3.87
CA ILE A 115 15.96 0.42 3.14
C ILE A 115 16.16 0.59 1.63
N ARG A 116 15.80 1.75 1.05
CA ARG A 116 15.94 2.01 -0.40
C ARG A 116 17.38 1.93 -0.88
N LYS A 117 18.35 2.34 -0.05
CA LYS A 117 19.77 2.21 -0.35
C LYS A 117 20.21 0.75 -0.40
N SER A 118 19.76 -0.08 0.53
CA SER A 118 20.08 -1.51 0.57
C SER A 118 19.38 -2.28 -0.57
N VAL A 119 18.09 -2.03 -0.79
CA VAL A 119 17.29 -2.63 -1.87
C VAL A 119 17.80 -2.25 -3.27
N GLY A 120 18.25 -1.00 -3.43
CA GLY A 120 18.66 -0.43 -4.71
C GLY A 120 17.50 0.20 -5.48
N SER A 121 17.83 1.17 -6.35
CA SER A 121 16.84 2.03 -7.02
C SER A 121 15.85 1.23 -7.88
N TYR A 122 16.33 0.30 -8.71
CA TYR A 122 15.46 -0.47 -9.60
C TYR A 122 14.46 -1.36 -8.83
N MET A 123 14.91 -2.04 -7.77
CA MET A 123 14.03 -2.88 -6.97
C MET A 123 13.08 -2.03 -6.12
N SER A 124 13.51 -0.87 -5.64
CA SER A 124 12.65 0.09 -4.94
C SER A 124 11.51 0.58 -5.84
N ASP A 125 11.78 0.87 -7.11
CA ASP A 125 10.75 1.23 -8.09
C ASP A 125 9.70 0.12 -8.25
N ILE A 126 10.13 -1.14 -8.27
CA ILE A 126 9.24 -2.30 -8.40
C ILE A 126 8.39 -2.45 -7.12
N LEU A 127 8.99 -2.29 -5.94
CA LEU A 127 8.26 -2.28 -4.67
C LEU A 127 7.23 -1.15 -4.63
N ASP A 128 7.57 0.05 -5.07
CA ASP A 128 6.63 1.18 -5.10
C ASP A 128 5.46 0.91 -6.07
N LEU A 129 5.72 0.24 -7.20
CA LEU A 129 4.66 -0.13 -8.15
C LEU A 129 3.71 -1.19 -7.58
N ILE A 130 4.24 -2.23 -6.93
CA ILE A 130 3.41 -3.33 -6.44
C ILE A 130 2.77 -3.04 -5.07
N ILE A 131 3.48 -2.38 -4.16
CA ILE A 131 3.03 -2.10 -2.79
C ILE A 131 2.23 -0.79 -2.76
N MET A 132 2.80 0.32 -3.24
CA MET A 132 2.17 1.64 -3.10
C MET A 132 1.13 1.92 -4.18
N LYS A 133 1.39 1.47 -5.41
CA LYS A 133 0.47 1.67 -6.55
C LYS A 133 -0.46 0.48 -6.78
N ASN A 134 -0.30 -0.60 -6.02
CA ASN A 134 -1.14 -1.79 -6.07
C ASN A 134 -1.28 -2.40 -7.48
N MET A 135 -0.19 -2.39 -8.25
CA MET A 135 -0.17 -2.94 -9.61
C MET A 135 0.14 -4.43 -9.60
N ASP A 136 -0.58 -5.23 -10.39
CA ASP A 136 -0.20 -6.62 -10.65
C ASP A 136 0.99 -6.73 -11.62
N CYS A 137 1.55 -7.93 -11.76
CA CYS A 137 2.69 -8.18 -12.65
C CYS A 137 2.39 -7.84 -14.12
N ALA A 138 1.14 -7.94 -14.59
CA ALA A 138 0.77 -7.61 -15.96
C ALA A 138 0.76 -6.09 -16.17
N GLN A 139 0.22 -5.34 -15.22
CA GLN A 139 0.22 -3.87 -15.22
C GLN A 139 1.64 -3.32 -15.12
N ILE A 140 2.49 -3.91 -14.27
CA ILE A 140 3.90 -3.52 -14.17
C ILE A 140 4.64 -3.85 -15.47
N ALA A 141 4.38 -5.00 -16.07
CA ALA A 141 4.96 -5.40 -17.36
C ALA A 141 4.60 -4.43 -18.48
N GLU A 142 3.34 -4.03 -18.58
CA GLU A 142 2.89 -2.99 -19.52
C GLU A 142 3.58 -1.65 -19.24
N CYS A 143 3.62 -1.21 -17.98
CA CYS A 143 4.24 0.05 -17.58
C CYS A 143 5.75 0.12 -17.87
N LYS A 144 6.46 -1.00 -17.76
CA LYS A 144 7.93 -1.08 -17.93
C LYS A 144 8.36 -1.63 -19.29
N GLY A 145 7.42 -2.06 -20.13
CA GLY A 145 7.72 -2.63 -21.46
C GLY A 145 8.37 -4.01 -21.42
N PHE A 146 8.06 -4.82 -20.40
CA PHE A 146 8.63 -6.16 -20.21
C PHE A 146 7.56 -7.26 -20.34
N SER A 147 7.97 -8.53 -20.32
CA SER A 147 7.03 -9.64 -20.23
C SER A 147 6.55 -9.84 -18.79
N ALA A 148 5.28 -10.25 -18.61
CA ALA A 148 4.71 -10.52 -17.28
C ALA A 148 5.48 -11.60 -16.51
N TYR A 149 6.04 -12.61 -17.21
CA TYR A 149 6.86 -13.64 -16.59
C TYR A 149 8.17 -13.09 -16.02
N TYR A 150 8.85 -12.23 -16.78
CA TYR A 150 10.06 -11.56 -16.30
C TYR A 150 9.75 -10.69 -15.08
N VAL A 151 8.68 -9.91 -15.14
CA VAL A 151 8.25 -9.05 -14.03
C VAL A 151 7.92 -9.86 -12.78
N ALA A 152 7.31 -11.03 -12.89
CA ALA A 152 7.06 -11.88 -11.72
C ALA A 152 8.37 -12.28 -11.00
N GLY A 153 9.42 -12.63 -11.76
CA GLY A 153 10.74 -12.93 -11.19
C GLY A 153 11.41 -11.70 -10.57
N VAL A 154 11.24 -10.53 -11.18
CA VAL A 154 11.74 -9.25 -10.63
C VAL A 154 11.01 -8.87 -9.35
N VAL A 155 9.69 -9.01 -9.30
CA VAL A 155 8.88 -8.78 -8.10
C VAL A 155 9.36 -9.69 -6.96
N MET A 156 9.51 -10.99 -7.22
CA MET A 156 10.02 -11.92 -6.21
C MET A 156 11.40 -11.48 -5.67
N SER A 157 12.30 -11.09 -6.57
CA SER A 157 13.64 -10.61 -6.21
C SER A 157 13.58 -9.32 -5.39
N ALA A 158 12.64 -8.42 -5.68
CA ALA A 158 12.42 -7.19 -4.93
C ALA A 158 11.94 -7.46 -3.50
N PHE A 159 11.08 -8.46 -3.28
CA PHE A 159 10.64 -8.88 -1.95
C PHE A 159 11.76 -9.54 -1.13
N ILE A 160 12.63 -10.33 -1.76
CA ILE A 160 13.83 -10.87 -1.10
C ILE A 160 14.76 -9.73 -0.66
N LYS A 161 15.00 -8.75 -1.55
CA LYS A 161 15.81 -7.57 -1.23
C LYS A 161 15.21 -6.73 -0.11
N LEU A 162 13.88 -6.61 -0.07
CA LEU A 162 13.17 -5.92 0.99
C LEU A 162 13.40 -6.61 2.34
N GLU A 163 13.34 -7.94 2.36
CA GLU A 163 13.61 -8.76 3.53
C GLU A 163 15.04 -8.56 4.06
N GLU A 164 16.04 -8.72 3.20
CA GLU A 164 17.45 -8.46 3.53
C GLU A 164 17.65 -7.04 4.11
N ALA A 165 17.02 -6.03 3.48
CA ALA A 165 17.15 -4.64 3.92
C ALA A 165 16.52 -4.38 5.30
N PHE A 166 15.39 -5.02 5.61
CA PHE A 166 14.79 -4.91 6.94
C PHE A 166 15.61 -5.63 8.01
N GLU A 167 16.20 -6.78 7.69
CA GLU A 167 17.12 -7.47 8.60
C GLU A 167 18.34 -6.62 8.92
N GLU A 168 18.92 -5.93 7.93
CA GLU A 168 20.03 -4.99 8.15
C GLU A 168 19.63 -3.83 9.06
N VAL A 169 18.46 -3.22 8.82
CA VAL A 169 17.98 -2.08 9.62
C VAL A 169 17.64 -2.49 11.05
N ASP A 170 16.95 -3.62 11.24
CA ASP A 170 16.54 -4.09 12.56
C ASP A 170 17.77 -4.55 13.39
N ASN A 171 18.79 -5.15 12.76
CA ASN A 171 20.05 -5.52 13.43
C ASN A 171 20.90 -4.31 13.87
N VAL A 172 20.78 -3.16 13.20
CA VAL A 172 21.46 -1.91 13.60
C VAL A 172 20.76 -1.25 14.79
N ILE A 173 19.46 -1.45 14.98
CA ILE A 173 18.69 -0.89 16.10
C ILE A 173 18.83 -1.72 17.39
N ALA A 174 19.12 -3.01 17.26
CA ALA A 174 19.33 -3.91 18.40
C ALA A 174 20.73 -3.84 19.06
N ARG A 175 21.63 -2.97 18.55
CA ARG A 175 22.98 -2.74 19.07
C ARG A 175 23.10 -1.33 19.62
#